data_AF-A0A2W4MU03-F1
#
_entry.id   AF-A0A2W4MU03-F1
#
_cell.length_a   1.000
_cell.length_b   1.000
_cell.length_c   1.000
_cell.angle_alpha   90.00
_cell.angle_beta   90.00
_cell.angle_gamma   90.00
#
_symmetry.space_group_name_H-M   'P 1'
#
loop_
_entity.id
_entity.type
_entity.pdbx_description
1 polymer ?
#
loop_
_entity_poly.entity_id
_entity_poly.type
_entity_poly.pdbx_seq_one_letter_code
_entity_poly.pdbx_strand_id
1 'polypeptide(L)' 'VCAFGGHEPVMAAYRHAVAQRYRFFSYGDAMFLGD' A
#
# COMPACT_ATOMS: atom_id res chain seq x y z
N VAL A 1 -2.17 4.19 7.76
CA VAL A 1 -2.28 2.96 6.93
C VAL A 1 -2.09 1.71 7.77
N CYS A 2 -0.90 1.39 8.32
CA CYS A 2 -0.71 0.18 9.14
C CYS A 2 -1.62 0.09 10.38
N ALA A 3 -1.89 1.22 11.05
CA ALA A 3 -2.82 1.26 12.19
C ALA A 3 -4.28 0.94 11.79
N PHE A 4 -4.65 1.15 10.53
CA PHE A 4 -5.99 0.90 10.00
C PHE A 4 -6.09 -0.45 9.29
N GLY A 5 -5.06 -0.86 8.56
CA GLY A 5 -5.06 -2.06 7.72
C GLY A 5 -4.21 -3.21 8.26
N GLY A 6 -3.59 -3.10 9.44
CA GLY A 6 -2.64 -4.08 9.98
C GLY A 6 -1.23 -3.95 9.39
N HIS A 7 -0.19 -4.36 10.14
CA HIS A 7 1.20 -4.20 9.69
C HIS A 7 1.58 -5.20 8.60
N GLU A 8 1.46 -6.52 8.84
CA GLU A 8 1.77 -7.54 7.83
C GLU A 8 1.03 -7.36 6.50
N PRO A 9 -0.31 -7.24 6.45
CA PRO A 9 -1.05 -7.09 5.20
C PRO A 9 -0.66 -5.82 4.43
N VAL A 10 -0.47 -4.68 5.11
CA VAL A 10 -0.02 -3.44 4.46
C VAL A 10 1.39 -3.60 3.90
N MET A 11 2.30 -4.26 4.62
CA MET A 11 3.65 -4.51 4.11
C MET A 11 3.69 -5.51 2.96
N ALA A 12 2.78 -6.49 2.94
CA ALA A 12 2.61 -7.40 1.81
C ALA A 12 2.12 -6.65 0.56
N ALA A 13 1.10 -5.79 0.70
CA ALA A 13 0.60 -4.95 -0.38
C ALA A 13 1.69 -3.99 -0.90
N TYR A 14 2.49 -3.40 -0.01
CA TYR A 14 3.59 -2.53 -0.38
C TYR A 14 4.66 -3.26 -1.22
N ARG A 15 5.05 -4.48 -0.80
CA ARG A 15 5.98 -5.32 -1.57
C ARG A 15 5.45 -5.63 -2.97
N HIS A 16 4.17 -5.95 -3.08
CA HIS A 16 3.52 -6.18 -4.37
C HIS A 16 3.54 -4.92 -5.25
N ALA A 17 3.17 -3.76 -4.70
CA ALA A 17 3.17 -2.50 -5.41
C ALA A 17 4.56 -2.09 -5.93
N VAL A 18 5.62 -2.35 -5.15
CA VAL A 18 7.01 -2.16 -5.60
C VAL A 18 7.36 -3.10 -6.77
N ALA A 19 7.02 -4.39 -6.67
CA ALA A 19 7.29 -5.35 -7.74
C ALA A 19 6.57 -4.97 -9.05
N GLN A 20 5.38 -4.38 -8.95
CA GLN A 20 4.58 -3.90 -10.07
C GLN A 20 4.90 -2.46 -10.49
N ARG A 21 5.89 -1.81 -9.86
CA ARG A 21 6.33 -0.44 -10.17
C ARG A 21 5.22 0.62 -10.10
N TYR A 22 4.37 0.52 -9.08
CA TYR A 22 3.43 1.58 -8.75
C TYR A 22 4.19 2.86 -8.40
N ARG A 23 3.57 4.01 -8.66
CA ARG A 23 4.13 5.32 -8.29
C ARG A 23 3.80 5.59 -6.83
N PHE A 24 4.80 5.99 -6.06
CA PHE A 24 4.65 6.32 -4.64
C PHE A 24 4.72 7.84 -4.41
N PHE A 25 4.46 8.25 -3.17
CA PHE A 25 4.53 9.63 -2.70
C PHE A 25 3.37 10.52 -3.19
N SER A 26 3.54 11.84 -3.11
CA SER A 26 2.47 12.84 -3.19
C SER A 26 1.59 12.79 -4.46
N TYR A 27 2.13 12.31 -5.58
CA TYR A 27 1.41 12.18 -6.86
C TYR A 27 1.43 10.73 -7.38
N GLY A 28 1.57 9.79 -6.45
CA GLY A 28 1.56 8.36 -6.72
C GLY A 28 0.18 7.79 -6.94
N ASP A 29 0.13 6.48 -7.08
CA ASP A 29 -1.10 5.71 -7.14
C ASP A 29 -1.70 5.56 -5.73
N ALA A 30 -2.98 5.20 -5.65
CA ALA A 30 -3.73 5.10 -4.40
C ALA A 30 -3.98 3.64 -4.00
N MET A 31 -4.14 3.42 -2.70
CA MET A 31 -4.60 2.15 -2.13
C MET A 31 -5.90 2.41 -1.37
N PHE A 32 -6.94 1.64 -1.68
CA PHE A 32 -8.20 1.67 -0.95
C PHE A 32 -8.15 0.71 0.24
N LEU A 33 -8.50 1.19 1.43
CA LEU A 33 -8.72 0.39 2.63
C LEU A 33 -10.17 0.60 3.03
N GLY A 34 -10.94 -0.48 3.11
CA GLY A 34 -12.34 -0.48 3.54
C GLY A 34 -12.56 -1.55 4.61
N ASP A 35 -13.73 -1.47 5.24
CA ASP A 35 -14.22 -2.43 6.23
C ASP A 35 -14.77 -3.71 5.58
#